data_AF-Q98QJ3-F1
#
_entry.id   AF-Q98QJ3-F1
#
_cell.length_a   1.000
_cell.length_b   1.000
_cell.length_c   1.000
_cell.angle_alpha   90.00
_cell.angle_beta   90.00
_cell.angle_gamma   90.00
#
_symmetry.space_group_name_H-M   'P 1'
#
loop_
_entity.id
_entity.type
_entity.pdbx_description
1 polymer ?
#
loop_
_entity_poly.entity_id
_entity_poly.type
_entity_poly.pdbx_seq_one_letter_code
_entity_poly.pdbx_strand_id
1 'polypeptide(L)'
;MKSLKNLMINELTKDKNSEMTKENIFKTTIYKNVFITTKDEQFLGYIEIDSKGKIQKIKKGYTRKIGIDCKKNFLLPGFIDGHTHGGYGFAFNDILDQDGEEKFLKYQFQVAKNEGVVASVFATVSESWDKLKKCL
;
A
#
# COMPACT_ATOMS: atom_id res chain seq x y z
N MET A 1 9.62 -17.62 13.12
CA MET A 1 9.24 -16.51 12.21
C MET A 1 7.86 -15.97 12.60
N LYS A 2 7.77 -14.74 13.09
CA LYS A 2 6.48 -14.04 13.17
C LYS A 2 6.07 -13.72 11.73
N SER A 3 4.92 -14.24 11.28
CA SER A 3 4.37 -13.96 9.95
C SER A 3 4.36 -12.45 9.68
N LEU A 4 4.74 -12.02 8.48
CA LEU A 4 4.65 -10.64 7.96
C LEU A 4 3.31 -9.96 8.29
N LYS A 5 2.26 -10.76 8.29
CA LYS A 5 0.91 -10.39 8.69
C LYS A 5 0.88 -9.82 10.11
N ASN A 6 1.60 -10.43 11.04
CA ASN A 6 1.66 -10.01 12.45
C ASN A 6 2.45 -8.71 12.64
N LEU A 7 3.46 -8.44 11.81
CA LEU A 7 4.23 -7.18 11.87
C LEU A 7 3.38 -6.00 11.35
N MET A 8 2.68 -6.18 10.22
CA MET A 8 1.76 -5.16 9.71
C MET A 8 0.53 -4.96 10.60
N ILE A 9 -0.04 -6.03 11.16
CA ILE A 9 -1.16 -5.94 12.10
C ILE A 9 -0.72 -5.17 13.36
N ASN A 10 0.45 -5.47 13.94
CA ASN A 10 0.90 -4.80 15.15
C ASN A 10 1.20 -3.30 14.95
N GLU A 11 1.65 -2.89 13.78
CA GLU A 11 1.82 -1.47 13.42
C GLU A 11 0.45 -0.78 13.26
N LEU A 12 -0.53 -1.46 12.66
CA LEU A 12 -1.88 -0.93 12.41
C LEU A 12 -2.79 -0.92 13.66
N THR A 13 -2.53 -1.79 14.64
CA THR A 13 -3.34 -1.92 15.87
C THR A 13 -2.83 -1.09 17.04
N LYS A 14 -1.71 -0.37 16.88
CA LYS A 14 -1.23 0.57 17.92
C LYS A 14 -2.20 1.75 18.14
N ASP A 15 -3.05 2.03 17.16
CA ASP A 15 -4.12 3.00 17.28
C ASP A 15 -5.49 2.34 17.50
N LYS A 16 -5.97 2.46 18.75
CA LYS A 16 -7.36 2.38 19.24
C LYS A 16 -7.85 1.07 19.88
N ASN A 17 -8.13 1.22 21.18
CA ASN A 17 -9.22 0.55 21.91
C ASN A 17 -10.52 0.56 21.10
N SER A 18 -10.98 -0.61 20.66
CA SER A 18 -12.41 -0.93 20.58
C SER A 18 -12.59 -2.43 20.37
N GLU A 19 -13.32 -3.07 21.28
CA GLU A 19 -13.82 -4.44 21.14
C GLU A 19 -14.61 -4.56 19.84
N MET A 20 -14.18 -5.46 18.95
CA MET A 20 -14.87 -5.73 17.68
C MET A 20 -15.38 -7.17 17.71
N THR A 21 -16.70 -7.32 17.89
CA THR A 21 -17.39 -8.61 17.89
C THR A 21 -17.38 -9.27 16.51
N LYS A 22 -17.48 -10.61 16.51
CA LYS A 22 -17.34 -11.51 15.34
C LYS A 22 -18.35 -11.29 14.19
N GLU A 23 -19.30 -10.36 14.33
CA GLU A 23 -20.30 -10.03 13.29
C GLU A 23 -19.82 -9.01 12.24
N ASN A 24 -18.68 -8.35 12.45
CA ASN A 24 -18.17 -7.29 11.54
C ASN A 24 -17.30 -7.78 10.37
N ILE A 25 -17.28 -9.10 10.09
CA ILE A 25 -16.31 -9.72 9.17
C ILE A 25 -16.56 -9.37 7.67
N PHE A 26 -17.69 -8.73 7.35
CA PHE A 26 -18.04 -8.28 5.98
C PHE A 26 -18.17 -6.75 5.81
N LYS A 27 -17.57 -5.95 6.71
CA LYS A 27 -17.75 -4.50 6.67
C LYS A 27 -17.00 -3.88 5.48
N THR A 28 -17.78 -3.34 4.55
CA THR A 28 -17.30 -2.45 3.50
C THR A 28 -16.89 -1.12 4.13
N THR A 29 -15.67 -0.66 3.84
CA THR A 29 -15.20 0.67 4.19
C THR A 29 -15.59 1.66 3.10
N ILE A 30 -16.15 2.79 3.50
CA ILE A 30 -16.56 3.86 2.59
C ILE A 30 -15.66 5.06 2.82
N TYR A 31 -15.04 5.56 1.76
CA TYR A 31 -14.32 6.83 1.74
C TYR A 31 -15.16 7.84 0.97
N LYS A 32 -15.59 8.92 1.61
CA LYS A 32 -16.54 9.90 1.06
C LYS A 32 -15.97 11.30 1.06
N ASN A 33 -16.61 12.20 0.30
CA ASN A 33 -16.18 13.58 0.13
C ASN A 33 -14.73 13.64 -0.37
N VAL A 34 -14.43 12.87 -1.42
CA VAL A 34 -13.07 12.69 -1.95
C VAL A 34 -13.03 13.06 -3.43
N PHE A 35 -11.99 13.75 -3.89
CA PHE A 35 -11.76 13.97 -5.32
C PHE A 35 -11.13 12.72 -5.93
N ILE A 36 -11.96 11.89 -6.55
CA ILE A 36 -11.54 10.66 -7.19
C ILE A 36 -10.99 11.01 -8.57
N THR A 37 -9.76 10.61 -8.81
CA THR A 37 -9.10 10.74 -10.11
C THR A 37 -9.03 9.36 -10.75
N THR A 38 -9.52 9.28 -11.98
CA THR A 38 -9.41 8.09 -12.84
C THR A 38 -8.49 8.41 -14.01
N LYS A 39 -8.28 7.45 -14.91
CA LYS A 39 -7.56 7.69 -16.17
C LYS A 39 -8.22 8.80 -17.00
N ASP A 40 -9.55 8.91 -16.95
CA ASP A 40 -10.31 9.69 -17.93
C ASP A 40 -10.89 10.98 -17.34
N GLU A 41 -11.12 11.02 -16.02
CA GLU A 41 -11.73 12.18 -15.37
C GLU A 41 -11.42 12.30 -13.88
N GLN A 42 -11.70 13.49 -13.34
CA GLN A 42 -11.66 13.80 -11.92
C GLN A 42 -13.03 14.31 -11.45
N PHE A 43 -13.53 13.78 -10.33
CA PHE A 43 -14.81 14.22 -9.76
C PHE A 43 -14.86 14.08 -8.24
N LEU A 44 -15.70 14.89 -7.59
CA LEU A 44 -16.04 14.71 -6.19
C LEU A 44 -16.99 13.51 -6.03
N GLY A 45 -16.67 12.59 -5.14
CA GLY A 45 -17.39 11.33 -5.02
C GLY A 45 -17.17 10.57 -3.73
N TYR A 46 -17.46 9.27 -3.79
CA TYR A 46 -17.14 8.28 -2.77
C TYR A 46 -16.79 6.92 -3.40
N ILE A 47 -15.99 6.15 -2.67
CA ILE A 47 -15.57 4.79 -3.02
C ILE A 47 -15.91 3.81 -1.89
N GLU A 48 -16.38 2.62 -2.26
CA GLU A 48 -16.67 1.52 -1.35
C GLU A 48 -15.63 0.41 -1.58
N ILE A 49 -14.93 0.00 -0.52
CA ILE A 49 -13.86 -1.00 -0.54
C ILE A 49 -14.22 -2.12 0.43
N ASP A 50 -14.11 -3.38 0.00
CA ASP A 50 -14.38 -4.51 0.88
C ASP A 50 -13.25 -4.79 1.89
N SER A 51 -13.46 -5.76 2.77
CA SER A 51 -12.47 -6.16 3.78
C SER A 51 -11.18 -6.77 3.20
N LYS A 52 -11.16 -7.10 1.90
CA LYS A 52 -9.98 -7.61 1.19
C LYS A 52 -9.26 -6.51 0.39
N GLY A 53 -9.71 -5.26 0.47
CA GLY A 53 -9.13 -4.15 -0.28
C GLY A 53 -9.61 -4.04 -1.73
N LYS A 54 -10.62 -4.80 -2.15
CA LYS A 54 -11.16 -4.72 -3.51
C LYS A 54 -12.14 -3.55 -3.60
N ILE A 55 -11.98 -2.74 -4.63
CA ILE A 55 -12.92 -1.68 -4.99
C ILE A 55 -14.25 -2.36 -5.41
N GLN A 56 -15.30 -2.09 -4.64
CA GLN A 56 -16.65 -2.59 -4.92
C GLN A 56 -17.46 -1.57 -5.72
N LYS A 57 -17.22 -0.27 -5.49
CA LYS A 57 -18.02 0.79 -6.10
C LYS A 57 -17.31 2.13 -6.10
N ILE A 58 -17.47 2.88 -7.19
CA ILE A 58 -17.07 4.28 -7.31
C ILE A 58 -18.29 5.07 -7.78
N LYS A 59 -18.63 6.18 -7.11
CA LYS A 59 -19.76 7.03 -7.51
C LYS A 59 -19.45 8.52 -7.35
N LYS A 60 -19.97 9.31 -8.29
CA LYS A 60 -19.98 10.79 -8.25
C LYS A 60 -20.96 11.30 -7.18
N GLY A 61 -20.66 12.46 -6.60
CA GLY A 61 -21.50 13.16 -5.65
C GLY A 61 -21.40 12.63 -4.21
N TYR A 62 -22.43 12.90 -3.42
CA TYR A 62 -22.42 12.66 -1.98
C TYR A 62 -23.09 11.34 -1.60
N THR A 63 -22.73 10.81 -0.43
CA THR A 63 -23.41 9.66 0.18
C THR A 63 -23.80 9.97 1.63
N ARG A 64 -24.97 9.48 2.04
CA ARG A 64 -25.42 9.53 3.43
C ARG A 64 -24.92 8.34 4.26
N LYS A 65 -24.28 7.35 3.62
CA LYS A 65 -23.72 6.19 4.34
C LYS A 65 -22.60 6.63 5.29
N ILE A 66 -22.47 5.89 6.40
CA ILE A 66 -21.38 6.07 7.36
C ILE A 66 -20.06 5.65 6.70
N GLY A 67 -19.03 6.47 6.86
CA GLY A 67 -17.73 6.28 6.20
C GLY A 67 -16.72 7.35 6.63
N ILE A 68 -15.48 7.18 6.19
CA ILE A 68 -14.36 8.08 6.41
C ILE A 68 -14.53 9.31 5.52
N ASP A 69 -14.58 10.50 6.12
CA ASP A 69 -14.59 11.75 5.38
C ASP A 69 -13.17 12.14 4.97
N CYS A 70 -12.92 12.19 3.66
CA CYS A 70 -11.62 12.53 3.08
C CYS A 70 -11.38 14.03 2.93
N LYS A 71 -12.31 14.88 3.40
CA LYS A 71 -12.16 16.35 3.45
C LYS A 71 -11.79 16.98 2.11
N LYS A 72 -12.31 16.41 1.02
CA LYS A 72 -12.03 16.82 -0.36
C LYS A 72 -10.55 16.72 -0.74
N ASN A 73 -9.79 15.82 -0.11
CA ASN A 73 -8.48 15.43 -0.60
C ASN A 73 -8.62 14.60 -1.88
N PHE A 74 -7.51 14.46 -2.60
CA PHE A 74 -7.42 13.66 -3.81
C PHE A 74 -7.24 12.18 -3.48
N LEU A 75 -7.94 11.32 -4.20
CA LEU A 75 -7.72 9.89 -4.26
C LEU A 75 -7.26 9.54 -5.67
N LEU A 76 -6.05 9.02 -5.74
CA LEU A 76 -5.38 8.56 -6.95
C LEU A 76 -5.28 7.02 -6.89
N PRO A 77 -5.19 6.34 -8.04
CA PRO A 77 -4.64 4.99 -8.07
C PRO A 77 -3.25 4.99 -7.41
N GLY A 78 -2.91 3.91 -6.70
CA GLY A 78 -1.56 3.76 -6.18
C GLY A 78 -0.54 3.78 -7.32
N PHE A 79 0.60 4.43 -7.09
CA PHE A 79 1.62 4.56 -8.13
C PHE A 79 2.34 3.24 -8.36
N ILE A 80 2.68 2.99 -9.63
CA ILE A 80 3.51 1.86 -10.04
C ILE A 80 4.84 2.44 -10.51
N ASP A 81 5.91 2.12 -9.80
CA ASP A 81 7.25 2.53 -10.19
C ASP A 81 7.84 1.53 -11.19
N GLY A 82 8.00 1.95 -12.44
CA GLY A 82 8.46 1.08 -13.52
C GLY A 82 9.94 0.74 -13.47
N HIS A 83 10.74 1.41 -12.63
CA HIS A 83 12.18 1.17 -12.54
C HIS A 83 12.79 1.83 -11.28
N THR A 84 13.25 1.02 -10.33
CA THR A 84 13.92 1.51 -9.12
C THR A 84 15.10 0.64 -8.70
N HIS A 85 16.14 1.28 -8.17
CA HIS A 85 17.34 0.62 -7.65
C HIS A 85 17.32 0.43 -6.13
N GLY A 86 16.31 0.99 -5.45
CA GLY A 86 16.16 0.95 -4.00
C GLY A 86 15.87 2.33 -3.42
N GLY A 87 15.97 2.45 -2.10
CA GLY A 87 15.64 3.65 -1.34
C GLY A 87 15.62 3.36 0.16
N TYR A 88 15.50 4.39 1.00
CA TYR A 88 15.40 4.24 2.46
C TYR A 88 16.50 3.37 3.10
N GLY A 89 17.72 3.46 2.57
CA GLY A 89 18.88 2.68 3.05
C GLY A 89 18.97 1.23 2.55
N PHE A 90 18.19 0.88 1.53
CA PHE A 90 18.20 -0.42 0.86
C PHE A 90 18.52 -0.26 -0.63
N ALA A 91 19.30 -1.19 -1.20
CA ALA A 91 19.55 -1.32 -2.63
C ALA A 91 19.17 -2.73 -3.10
N PHE A 92 18.53 -2.87 -4.27
CA PHE A 92 18.15 -4.20 -4.79
C PHE A 92 19.36 -5.09 -5.12
N ASN A 93 20.51 -4.48 -5.34
CA ASN A 93 21.79 -5.17 -5.44
C ASN A 93 22.13 -6.03 -4.21
N ASP A 94 21.61 -5.66 -3.04
CA ASP A 94 21.94 -6.27 -1.75
C ASP A 94 20.79 -7.14 -1.20
N ILE A 95 19.83 -7.50 -2.07
CA ILE A 95 18.65 -8.28 -1.66
C ILE A 95 18.98 -9.68 -1.13
N LEU A 96 20.14 -10.22 -1.51
CA LEU A 96 20.63 -11.53 -1.04
C LEU A 96 21.50 -11.46 0.21
N ASP A 97 21.73 -10.26 0.75
CA ASP A 97 22.44 -10.11 2.01
C ASP A 97 21.59 -10.67 3.17
N GLN A 98 22.22 -10.94 4.31
CA GLN A 98 21.58 -11.60 5.46
C GLN A 98 20.30 -10.88 5.94
N ASP A 99 20.23 -9.56 5.76
CA ASP A 99 19.09 -8.72 6.14
C ASP A 99 18.30 -8.16 4.95
N GLY A 100 18.53 -8.68 3.73
CA GLY A 100 17.94 -8.19 2.49
C GLY A 100 16.41 -8.25 2.48
N GLU A 101 15.81 -9.33 2.99
CA GLU A 101 14.34 -9.44 3.11
C GLU A 101 13.77 -8.39 4.07
N GLU A 102 14.39 -8.20 5.25
CA GLU A 102 13.92 -7.21 6.22
C GLU A 102 14.01 -5.79 5.66
N LYS A 103 15.14 -5.46 5.02
CA LYS A 103 15.35 -4.17 4.36
C LYS A 103 14.38 -3.95 3.21
N PHE A 104 14.10 -4.98 2.41
CA PHE A 104 13.11 -4.93 1.35
C PHE A 104 11.71 -4.62 1.87
N LEU A 105 11.28 -5.28 2.95
CA LEU A 105 9.97 -5.01 3.56
C LEU A 105 9.87 -3.60 4.14
N LYS A 106 10.95 -3.11 4.77
CA LYS A 106 11.05 -1.72 5.23
C LYS A 106 10.94 -0.76 4.06
N TYR A 107 11.68 -1.00 2.98
CA TYR A 107 11.60 -0.22 1.75
C TYR A 107 10.16 -0.16 1.22
N GLN A 108 9.51 -1.31 1.02
CA GLN A 108 8.14 -1.41 0.51
C GLN A 108 7.14 -0.63 1.38
N PHE A 109 7.29 -0.70 2.70
CA PHE A 109 6.44 0.05 3.62
C PHE A 109 6.66 1.57 3.49
N GLN A 110 7.92 2.00 3.39
CA GLN A 110 8.26 3.43 3.32
C GLN A 110 7.80 4.06 2.00
N VAL A 111 8.01 3.41 0.86
CA VAL A 111 7.54 3.93 -0.44
C VAL A 111 6.02 3.97 -0.50
N ALA A 112 5.32 2.97 0.05
CA ALA A 112 3.86 2.97 0.11
C ALA A 112 3.32 4.09 1.03
N LYS A 113 3.94 4.26 2.20
CA LYS A 113 3.49 5.22 3.22
C LYS A 113 3.78 6.67 2.83
N ASN A 114 4.98 6.96 2.34
CA ASN A 114 5.45 8.32 2.16
C ASN A 114 5.27 8.82 0.72
N GLU A 115 5.28 7.92 -0.26
CA GLU A 115 5.28 8.27 -1.68
C GLU A 115 4.04 7.75 -2.43
N GLY A 116 3.27 6.85 -1.83
CA GLY A 116 2.07 6.27 -2.45
C GLY A 116 2.36 5.22 -3.53
N VAL A 117 3.59 4.70 -3.58
CA VAL A 117 3.98 3.62 -4.51
C VAL A 117 3.51 2.28 -3.96
N VAL A 118 2.67 1.57 -4.72
CA VAL A 118 2.07 0.29 -4.30
C VAL A 118 2.66 -0.92 -5.01
N ALA A 119 3.39 -0.69 -6.10
CA ALA A 119 4.11 -1.73 -6.83
C ALA A 119 5.34 -1.12 -7.50
N SER A 120 6.38 -1.92 -7.68
CA SER A 120 7.59 -1.49 -8.38
C SER A 120 8.22 -2.62 -9.18
N VAL A 121 8.95 -2.27 -10.24
CA VAL A 121 9.88 -3.17 -10.95
C VAL A 121 11.28 -2.92 -10.42
N PHE A 122 11.86 -3.96 -9.83
CA PHE A 122 13.17 -3.88 -9.18
C PHE A 122 14.28 -4.02 -10.21
N ALA A 123 15.22 -3.07 -10.19
CA ALA A 123 16.36 -3.05 -11.09
C ALA A 123 17.66 -3.12 -10.30
N THR A 124 18.53 -4.05 -10.67
CA THR A 124 19.93 -4.04 -10.24
C THR A 124 20.77 -3.19 -11.19
N VAL A 125 21.90 -2.68 -10.70
CA VAL A 125 22.95 -2.13 -11.57
C VAL A 125 23.97 -3.22 -11.93
N SER A 126 24.92 -2.90 -12.81
CA SER A 126 26.03 -3.77 -13.15
C SER A 126 26.77 -4.26 -11.91
N GLU A 127 27.03 -5.57 -11.85
CA GLU A 127 27.63 -6.24 -10.70
C GLU A 127 28.71 -7.23 -11.12
N SER A 128 29.54 -7.63 -10.16
CA SER A 128 30.53 -8.68 -10.39
C SER A 128 29.85 -10.01 -10.74
N TRP A 129 30.52 -10.81 -11.57
CA TRP A 129 30.02 -12.12 -11.98
C TRP A 129 29.76 -13.04 -10.78
N ASP A 130 30.60 -12.96 -9.74
CA ASP A 130 30.43 -13.74 -8.53
C ASP A 130 29.18 -13.35 -7.73
N LYS A 131 28.78 -12.07 -7.75
CA LYS A 131 27.54 -11.62 -7.11
C LYS A 131 26.31 -12.03 -7.94
N LEU A 132 26.38 -11.90 -9.27
CA LEU A 132 25.31 -12.32 -10.17
C LEU A 132 25.02 -13.83 -10.08
N LYS A 133 26.04 -14.68 -9.94
CA LYS A 133 25.88 -16.12 -9.74
C LYS A 133 25.07 -16.50 -8.51
N LYS A 134 25.00 -15.65 -7.49
CA LYS A 134 24.17 -15.91 -6.30
C LYS A 134 22.67 -15.73 -6.59
N CYS A 135 22.33 -15.07 -7.69
CA CYS A 135 20.96 -14.74 -8.09
C CYS A 135 20.36 -15.70 -9.14
N LEU A 136 21.16 -16.63 -9.67
CA LEU A 136 20.78 -17.63 -10.68
C LEU A 136 20.57 -19.00 -10.02
#